data_AF-A0A7S1JLP9-F1
#
_entry.id   AF-A0A7S1JLP9-F1
#
_cell.length_a   1.000
_cell.length_b   1.000
_cell.length_c   1.000
_cell.angle_alpha   90.00
_cell.angle_beta   90.00
_cell.angle_gamma   90.00
#
_symmetry.space_group_name_H-M   'P 1'
#
loop_
_entity.id
_entity.type
_entity.pdbx_description
1 polymer ?
#
loop_
_entity_poly.entity_id
_entity_poly.type
_entity_poly.pdbx_seq_one_letter_code
_entity_poly.pdbx_strand_id
1 'polypeptide(L)'
;MVSEHFGISLIEFLAAGLVVIAHNSGGPRDDILNPSLNDGRQIGFLCDSPAEFAECMRAAILRFDDPEMVAMRADAQRSLSRFLDNERFGQECCRQLGLLRCSSLSDT
;
A
#
# COMPACT_ATOMS: atom_id res chain seq x y z
N MET A 1 14.49 -5.33 15.19
CA MET A 1 13.21 -4.59 15.34
C MET A 1 12.15 -5.41 14.65
N VAL A 2 11.03 -5.70 15.32
CA VAL A 2 9.99 -6.58 14.79
C VAL A 2 9.34 -5.89 13.59
N SER A 3 9.32 -6.57 12.45
CA SER A 3 8.73 -6.11 11.20
C SER A 3 7.33 -5.56 11.41
N GLU A 4 7.06 -4.37 10.88
CA GLU A 4 5.72 -3.78 10.86
C GLU A 4 4.76 -4.75 10.16
N HIS A 5 3.63 -5.09 10.80
CA HIS A 5 2.78 -6.20 10.34
C HIS A 5 2.10 -5.91 9.00
N PHE A 6 1.55 -4.71 8.85
CA PHE A 6 0.88 -4.28 7.62
C PHE A 6 1.03 -2.77 7.46
N GLY A 7 0.52 -2.00 8.42
CA GLY A 7 0.60 -0.54 8.42
C GLY A 7 -0.64 0.11 7.79
N ILE A 8 -1.82 -0.14 8.36
CA ILE A 8 -3.09 0.41 7.85
C ILE A 8 -3.10 1.93 7.78
N SER A 9 -2.44 2.60 8.73
CA SER A 9 -2.29 4.07 8.71
C SER A 9 -1.54 4.58 7.48
N LEU A 10 -0.62 3.79 6.90
CA LEU A 10 0.05 4.17 5.66
C LEU A 10 -0.94 4.22 4.49
N ILE A 11 -1.90 3.29 4.44
CA ILE A 11 -2.97 3.29 3.43
C ILE A 11 -3.83 4.53 3.56
N GLU A 12 -4.20 4.90 4.78
CA GLU A 12 -4.98 6.11 5.07
C GLU A 12 -4.25 7.37 4.61
N PHE A 13 -2.92 7.45 4.83
CA PHE A 13 -2.10 8.57 4.38
C PHE A 13 -1.98 8.66 2.86
N LEU A 14 -1.79 7.52 2.18
CA LEU A 14 -1.78 7.47 0.72
C LEU A 14 -3.14 7.91 0.16
N ALA A 15 -4.25 7.49 0.80
CA ALA A 15 -5.60 7.87 0.39
C ALA A 15 -5.81 9.39 0.53
N ALA A 16 -5.30 9.97 1.62
CA ALA A 16 -5.34 11.41 1.89
C ALA A 16 -4.42 12.23 0.95
N GLY A 17 -3.66 11.58 0.05
CA GLY A 17 -2.76 12.27 -0.87
C GLY A 17 -1.53 12.85 -0.15
N LEU A 18 -1.06 12.18 0.90
CA LEU A 18 0.19 12.48 1.57
C LEU A 18 1.36 11.73 0.93
N VAL A 19 2.56 12.27 1.11
CA VAL A 19 3.80 11.57 0.78
C VAL A 19 4.16 10.68 1.95
N VAL A 20 4.14 9.36 1.74
CA VAL A 20 4.52 8.40 2.78
C VAL A 20 6.02 8.10 2.70
N ILE A 21 6.68 8.15 3.85
CA ILE A 21 8.06 7.71 4.06
C ILE A 21 8.01 6.68 5.18
N ALA A 22 8.42 5.45 4.89
CA ALA A 22 8.34 4.34 5.83
C ALA A 22 9.66 3.56 5.88
N HIS A 23 9.84 2.77 6.93
CA HIS A 23 11.02 1.90 7.01
C HIS A 23 10.91 0.78 5.97
N ASN A 24 12.02 0.40 5.34
CA ASN A 24 12.12 -0.69 4.37
C ASN A 24 11.99 -2.09 5.02
N SER A 25 10.86 -2.36 5.66
CA SER A 25 10.59 -3.60 6.38
C SER A 25 9.12 -3.98 6.33
N GLY A 26 8.81 -5.26 6.54
CA GLY A 26 7.46 -5.77 6.77
C GLY A 26 6.42 -5.25 5.77
N GLY A 27 5.20 -5.00 6.26
CA GLY A 27 4.08 -4.52 5.47
C GLY A 27 4.34 -3.28 4.60
N PRO A 28 5.02 -2.22 5.08
CA PRO A 28 5.41 -1.09 4.24
C PRO A 28 6.17 -1.51 2.99
N ARG A 29 7.14 -2.43 3.13
CA ARG A 29 7.95 -2.92 2.00
C ARG A 29 7.21 -3.96 1.17
N ASP A 30 6.61 -4.95 1.82
CA ASP A 30 6.17 -6.17 1.18
C ASP A 30 4.76 -6.02 0.57
N ASP A 31 3.89 -5.24 1.20
CA ASP A 31 2.46 -5.13 0.84
C ASP A 31 2.05 -3.75 0.29
N ILE A 32 2.71 -2.67 0.74
CA ILE A 32 2.25 -1.31 0.49
C ILE A 32 3.09 -0.60 -0.57
N LEU A 33 4.35 -0.28 -0.29
CA LEU A 33 5.16 0.61 -1.11
C LEU A 33 6.03 -0.11 -2.16
N ASN A 34 5.91 -1.44 -2.28
CA ASN A 34 6.65 -2.22 -3.27
C ASN A 34 6.31 -1.78 -4.70
N PRO A 35 7.26 -1.27 -5.50
CA PRO A 35 6.99 -0.86 -6.87
C PRO A 35 6.52 -2.02 -7.77
N SER A 36 6.90 -3.27 -7.47
CA SER A 36 6.44 -4.44 -8.24
C SER A 36 4.93 -4.68 -8.15
N LEU A 37 4.25 -4.13 -7.15
CA LEU A 37 2.79 -4.18 -7.00
C LEU A 37 2.07 -3.08 -7.79
N ASN A 38 2.81 -2.18 -8.45
CA ASN A 38 2.31 -0.96 -9.09
C ASN A 38 2.95 -0.68 -10.45
N ASP A 39 3.18 -1.71 -11.28
CA ASP A 39 3.83 -1.61 -12.59
C ASP A 39 5.22 -0.93 -12.56
N GLY A 40 5.96 -1.10 -11.47
CA GLY A 40 7.25 -0.45 -11.25
C GLY A 40 7.17 1.01 -10.81
N ARG A 41 5.96 1.57 -10.62
CA ARG A 41 5.80 2.95 -10.14
C ARG A 41 6.02 3.03 -8.63
N GLN A 42 6.84 4.01 -8.24
CA GLN A 42 7.01 4.38 -6.85
C GLN A 42 5.76 5.13 -6.36
N ILE A 43 5.30 4.82 -5.15
CA ILE A 43 4.11 5.45 -4.53
C ILE A 43 4.40 6.02 -3.13
N GLY A 44 5.67 6.06 -2.76
CA GLY A 44 6.19 6.51 -1.48
C GLY A 44 7.66 6.09 -1.34
N PHE A 45 8.27 6.42 -0.21
CA PHE A 45 9.68 6.15 0.05
C PHE A 45 9.85 5.05 1.10
N LEU A 46 10.76 4.13 0.81
CA LEU A 46 11.26 3.14 1.76
C LEU A 46 12.69 3.53 2.14
N CYS A 47 12.98 3.62 3.43
CA CYS A 47 14.27 4.02 3.97
C CYS A 47 14.80 2.98 4.96
N ASP A 48 16.11 2.75 4.97
CA ASP A 48 16.82 1.84 5.87
C ASP A 48 17.66 2.58 6.93
N SER A 49 17.81 3.90 6.81
CA SER A 49 18.66 4.68 7.71
C SER A 49 18.08 6.06 8.05
N PRO A 50 18.43 6.64 9.22
CA PRO A 50 18.01 8.01 9.56
C PRO A 50 18.43 9.07 8.53
N ALA A 51 19.57 8.87 7.86
CA ALA A 51 20.04 9.77 6.81
C ALA A 51 19.13 9.75 5.58
N GLU A 52 18.69 8.56 5.16
CA GLU A 52 17.70 8.42 4.08
C GLU A 52 16.36 9.02 4.46
N PHE A 53 15.89 8.79 5.69
CA PHE A 53 14.68 9.43 6.18
C PHE A 53 14.76 10.96 6.10
N ALA A 54 15.86 11.56 6.57
CA ALA A 54 16.06 13.01 6.52
C ALA A 54 16.03 13.53 5.08
N GLU A 55 16.68 12.82 4.15
CA GLU A 55 16.72 13.22 2.74
C GLU A 55 15.35 13.07 2.05
N CYS A 56 14.65 11.97 2.28
CA CYS A 56 13.29 11.77 1.77
C CYS A 56 12.31 12.80 2.36
N MET A 57 12.42 13.13 3.66
CA MET A 57 11.59 14.17 4.28
C MET A 57 11.86 15.55 3.66
N ARG A 58 13.14 15.88 3.46
CA ARG A 58 13.55 17.12 2.80
C ARG A 58 12.98 17.20 1.39
N ALA A 59 13.09 16.13 0.60
CA ALA A 59 12.50 16.05 -0.73
C ALA A 59 10.98 16.19 -0.68
N ALA A 60 10.30 15.45 0.20
CA ALA A 60 8.84 15.50 0.35
C ALA A 60 8.31 16.89 0.68
N ILE A 61 9.03 17.66 1.50
CA ILE A 61 8.65 19.02 1.90
C ILE A 61 8.95 20.02 0.79
N LEU A 62 10.17 20.01 0.24
CA LEU A 62 10.62 21.05 -0.70
C LEU A 62 10.06 20.86 -2.11
N ARG A 63 9.71 19.62 -2.48
CA ARG A 63 9.27 19.24 -3.83
C ARG A 63 7.80 18.84 -3.88
N PHE A 64 7.02 19.19 -2.86
CA PHE A 64 5.64 18.71 -2.70
C PHE A 64 4.75 18.96 -3.92
N ASP A 65 4.94 20.12 -4.56
CA ASP A 65 4.21 20.56 -5.75
C ASP A 65 4.92 20.23 -7.07
N ASP A 66 6.09 19.58 -7.02
CA ASP A 66 6.78 19.13 -8.23
C ASP A 66 5.90 18.12 -8.98
N PRO A 67 5.84 18.18 -10.32
CA PRO A 67 5.01 17.27 -11.13
C PRO A 67 5.26 15.78 -10.83
N GLU A 68 6.51 15.41 -10.54
CA GLU A 68 6.89 14.04 -10.18
C GLU A 68 6.24 13.60 -8.86
N MET A 69 6.24 14.47 -7.84
CA MET A 69 5.65 14.19 -6.52
C MET A 69 4.12 14.18 -6.57
N VAL A 70 3.53 15.05 -7.40
CA VAL A 70 2.09 15.03 -7.70
C VAL A 70 1.70 13.72 -8.39
N ALA A 71 2.48 13.28 -9.39
CA ALA A 71 2.25 12.02 -10.08
C ALA A 71 2.37 10.81 -9.13
N MET A 72 3.42 10.77 -8.31
CA MET A 72 3.62 9.72 -7.29
C MET A 72 2.42 9.60 -6.34
N ARG A 73 1.88 10.72 -5.86
CA ARG A 73 0.68 10.72 -4.99
C ARG A 73 -0.58 10.27 -5.72
N ALA A 74 -0.73 10.61 -6.99
CA ALA A 74 -1.84 10.13 -7.81
C ALA A 74 -1.73 8.63 -8.08
N ASP A 75 -0.52 8.10 -8.32
CA ASP A 75 -0.25 6.67 -8.44
C ASP A 75 -0.52 5.95 -7.12
N ALA A 76 -0.13 6.55 -5.98
CA ALA A 76 -0.44 6.04 -4.66
C ALA A 76 -1.93 5.83 -4.45
N GLN A 77 -2.76 6.84 -4.74
CA GLN A 77 -4.22 6.73 -4.60
C GLN A 77 -4.81 5.65 -5.52
N ARG A 78 -4.35 5.57 -6.78
CA ARG A 78 -4.79 4.52 -7.72
C ARG A 78 -4.46 3.11 -7.22
N SER A 79 -3.29 2.95 -6.61
CA SER A 79 -2.81 1.68 -6.10
C SER A 79 -3.71 1.08 -5.00
N LEU A 80 -4.46 1.93 -4.28
CA LEU A 80 -5.27 1.50 -3.14
C LEU A 80 -6.47 0.64 -3.53
N SER A 81 -6.86 0.64 -4.81
CA SER A 81 -7.93 -0.21 -5.34
C SER A 81 -7.76 -1.69 -4.98
N ARG A 82 -6.52 -2.18 -4.84
CA ARG A 82 -6.22 -3.56 -4.42
C ARG A 82 -6.61 -3.90 -2.97
N PHE A 83 -6.92 -2.91 -2.15
CA PHE A 83 -7.33 -3.06 -0.75
C PHE A 83 -8.82 -2.82 -0.52
N LEU A 84 -9.58 -2.44 -1.55
CA LEU A 84 -10.99 -2.00 -1.39
C LEU A 84 -12.02 -3.09 -1.69
N ASP A 85 -11.59 -4.29 -2.09
CA ASP A 85 -12.47 -5.41 -2.42
C ASP A 85 -12.97 -6.13 -1.16
N ASN A 86 -13.88 -5.45 -0.44
CA ASN A 86 -14.49 -5.96 0.79
C ASN A 86 -15.34 -7.22 0.55
N GLU A 87 -15.95 -7.36 -0.62
CA GLU A 87 -16.75 -8.54 -0.95
C GLU A 87 -15.87 -9.77 -1.06
N ARG A 88 -14.78 -9.71 -1.84
CA ARG A 88 -13.84 -10.82 -1.97
C ARG A 88 -13.17 -11.15 -0.63
N PHE A 89 -12.79 -10.13 0.14
CA PHE A 89 -12.24 -10.33 1.49
C PHE A 89 -13.24 -11.08 2.37
N GLY A 90 -14.51 -10.64 2.41
CA GLY A 90 -15.57 -11.28 3.17
C GLY A 90 -15.87 -12.71 2.72
N GLN A 91 -15.91 -12.96 1.40
CA GLN A 91 -16.07 -14.30 0.84
C GLN A 91 -14.94 -15.23 1.27
N GLU A 92 -13.70 -14.76 1.21
CA GLU A 92 -12.54 -15.52 1.65
C GLU A 92 -12.59 -15.82 3.16
N CYS A 93 -12.99 -14.85 4.00
CA CYS A 93 -13.23 -15.10 5.42
C CYS A 93 -14.29 -16.18 5.65
N CYS A 94 -15.44 -16.09 4.97
CA CYS A 94 -16.50 -17.10 5.06
C CYS A 94 -16.02 -18.48 4.58
N ARG A 95 -15.17 -18.55 3.55
CA ARG A 95 -14.55 -19.78 3.07
C ARG A 95 -13.66 -20.42 4.14
N GLN A 96 -12.79 -19.62 4.76
CA GLN A 96 -11.86 -20.08 5.79
C GLN A 96 -12.56 -20.54 7.07
N LEU A 97 -13.71 -19.93 7.40
CA LEU A 97 -14.56 -20.36 8.51
C LEU A 97 -15.44 -21.58 8.18
N GLY A 98 -15.40 -22.09 6.95
CA GLY A 98 -16.25 -23.20 6.50
C GLY A 98 -17.74 -22.82 6.38
N LEU A 99 -18.05 -21.53 6.31
CA LEU A 99 -19.42 -21.00 6.25
C LEU A 99 -19.96 -20.94 4.81
N LEU A 100 -19.08 -20.91 3.81
CA LEU A 100 -19.48 -21.11 2.42
C LEU A 100 -19.65 -22.61 2.17
N ARG A 101 -20.90 -23.08 2.14
CA ARG A 101 -21.20 -24.42 1.61
C ARG A 101 -20.91 -24.40 0.12
N CYS A 102 -20.07 -25.32 -0.33
CA CYS A 102 -19.80 -25.54 -1.75
C CYS A 102 -21.13 -25.91 -2.44
N SER A 103 -21.83 -24.92 -2.99
CA SER A 103 -22.87 -25.19 -3.98
C SER A 103 -22.14 -25.63 -5.23
N SER A 104 -22.09 -26.94 -5.43
CA SER A 104 -21.76 -27.56 -6.71
C SER A 104 -22.43 -26.77 -7.83
N LEU A 105 -21.62 -26.11 -8.65
CA LEU A 105 -22.02 -25.66 -9.97
C LEU A 105 -22.49 -26.90 -10.72
N SER A 106 -23.81 -27.07 -10.77
CA SER A 106 -24.45 -27.85 -11.81
C SER A 106 -24.70 -26.84 -12.93
N ASP A 107 -23.71 -26.74 -13.81
CA ASP A 107 -23.95 -26.20 -15.15
C ASP A 107 -24.95 -27.13 -15.84
N THR A 108 -26.14 -26.60 -16.11
CA THR A 108 -27.08 -27.08 -17.13
C THR A 108 -27.32 -25.96 -18.10
#